data_AF-A0A150UZT4-F1
#
_entry.id   AF-A0A150UZT4-F1
#
_cell.length_a   1.000
_cell.length_b   1.000
_cell.length_c   1.000
_cell.angle_alpha   90.00
_cell.angle_beta   90.00
_cell.angle_gamma   90.00
#
_symmetry.space_group_name_H-M   'P 1'
#
loop_
_entity.id
_entity.type
_entity.pdbx_description
1 polymer ?
#
loop_
_entity_poly.entity_id
_entity_poly.type
_entity_poly.pdbx_seq_one_letter_code
_entity_poly.pdbx_strand_id
1 'polypeptide(L)'
;MTSQRVSIYMLDVHGWVIPVARQIQMQNFKAFSAITIKPPECNSVEYTVTLPRGKAEMKAATRIIAWITTNDINNPKRLNPDNLDIEEFDDLVNVYAAAGAMQIKRQFRGDELRNTIYEYIKSSPLSYDEFAMIFDFLRFDFGLVKTAMHQVIFGKIKGGLKCPPELNKIKRFCENHSVWENMMVIEAQILEKMSKPKKKETLSVEEATRI
;
A
#
# COMPACT_ATOMS: atom_id res chain seq x y z
N MET A 1 33.65 -5.17 -19.86
CA MET A 1 32.77 -4.12 -19.28
C MET A 1 32.43 -4.53 -17.85
N THR A 2 32.85 -3.75 -16.85
CA THR A 2 32.45 -3.98 -15.45
C THR A 2 30.96 -3.67 -15.30
N SER A 3 30.17 -4.69 -14.96
CA SER A 3 28.74 -4.51 -14.71
C SER A 3 28.58 -3.65 -13.45
N GLN A 4 27.98 -2.46 -13.60
CA GLN A 4 27.68 -1.56 -12.49
C GLN A 4 26.72 -2.25 -11.51
N ARG A 5 26.99 -2.07 -10.22
CA ARG A 5 26.26 -2.71 -9.12
C ARG A 5 25.64 -1.69 -8.19
N VAL A 6 24.47 -2.02 -7.66
CA VAL A 6 23.74 -1.25 -6.66
C VAL A 6 23.73 -2.00 -5.34
N SER A 7 24.07 -1.31 -4.26
CA SER A 7 23.82 -1.78 -2.89
C SER A 7 22.61 -1.04 -2.34
N ILE A 8 21.69 -1.78 -1.71
CA ILE A 8 20.49 -1.22 -1.09
C ILE A 8 20.63 -1.30 0.42
N TYR A 9 20.45 -0.15 1.07
CA TYR A 9 20.45 0.00 2.51
C TYR A 9 19.10 0.47 3.02
N MET A 10 18.74 0.05 4.23
CA MET A 10 17.60 0.54 5.02
C MET A 10 18.09 1.42 6.16
N LEU A 11 17.28 2.39 6.57
CA LEU A 11 17.47 3.11 7.82
C LEU A 11 16.54 2.55 8.88
N ASP A 12 17.08 2.22 10.05
CA ASP A 12 16.27 1.79 11.19
C ASP A 12 15.73 2.98 12.01
N VAL A 13 15.02 2.67 13.10
CA VAL A 13 14.36 3.66 13.96
C VAL A 13 15.33 4.60 14.69
N HIS A 14 16.59 4.21 14.80
CA HIS A 14 17.67 4.96 15.45
C HIS A 14 18.61 5.60 14.42
N GLY A 15 18.30 5.47 13.12
CA GLY A 15 19.11 6.01 12.04
C GLY A 15 20.30 5.14 11.63
N TRP A 16 20.36 3.87 12.08
CA TRP A 16 21.40 2.95 11.64
C TRP A 16 21.14 2.49 10.20
N VAL A 17 22.22 2.45 9.42
CA VAL A 17 22.21 1.95 8.05
C VAL A 17 22.36 0.43 8.08
N ILE A 18 21.31 -0.28 7.67
CA ILE A 18 21.26 -1.74 7.60
C ILE A 18 21.40 -2.16 6.13
N PRO A 19 22.42 -2.95 5.75
CA PRO A 19 22.52 -3.48 4.39
C PRO A 19 21.43 -4.53 4.14
N VAL A 20 20.57 -4.29 3.16
CA VAL A 20 19.51 -5.23 2.76
C VAL A 20 19.97 -6.11 1.60
N ALA A 21 20.71 -5.52 0.67
CA ALA A 21 21.34 -6.25 -0.41
C ALA A 21 22.60 -5.57 -0.89
N ARG A 22 23.56 -6.41 -1.28
CA ARG A 22 24.80 -6.00 -1.91
C ARG A 22 24.81 -6.52 -3.33
N GLN A 23 25.27 -5.67 -4.25
CA GLN A 23 25.64 -6.09 -5.60
C GLN A 23 24.47 -6.50 -6.53
N ILE A 24 23.32 -5.83 -6.44
CA ILE A 24 22.25 -5.95 -7.44
C ILE A 24 22.76 -5.41 -8.77
N GLN A 25 22.51 -6.12 -9.87
CA GLN A 25 22.87 -5.61 -11.19
C GLN A 25 22.09 -4.32 -11.50
N MET A 26 22.81 -3.24 -11.85
CA MET A 26 22.23 -1.93 -12.13
C MET A 26 21.14 -2.00 -13.21
N GLN A 27 21.32 -2.87 -14.21
CA GLN A 27 20.35 -3.06 -15.30
C GLN A 27 18.99 -3.56 -14.79
N ASN A 28 18.96 -4.53 -13.86
CA ASN A 28 17.73 -5.02 -13.26
C ASN A 28 17.06 -3.93 -12.44
N PHE A 29 17.84 -3.22 -11.63
CA PHE A 29 17.30 -2.15 -10.79
C PHE A 29 16.66 -1.04 -11.63
N LYS A 30 17.33 -0.57 -12.70
CA LYS A 30 16.80 0.43 -13.64
C LYS A 30 15.60 -0.06 -14.46
N ALA A 31 15.55 -1.37 -14.77
CA ALA A 31 14.42 -1.96 -15.48
C ALA A 31 13.14 -1.83 -14.65
N PHE A 32 13.21 -2.08 -13.34
CA PHE A 32 12.03 -2.20 -12.49
C PHE A 32 11.73 -0.99 -11.60
N SER A 33 12.75 -0.22 -11.22
CA SER A 33 12.59 0.97 -10.38
C SER A 33 12.54 2.26 -11.21
N ALA A 34 11.75 3.22 -10.75
CA ALA A 34 11.70 4.58 -11.29
C ALA A 34 12.81 5.49 -10.72
N ILE A 35 13.64 5.00 -9.80
CA ILE A 35 14.71 5.80 -9.20
C ILE A 35 15.77 6.13 -10.24
N THR A 36 15.97 7.43 -10.45
CA THR A 36 17.05 7.94 -11.28
C THR A 36 18.36 7.89 -10.50
N ILE A 37 19.16 6.85 -10.76
CA ILE A 37 20.54 6.78 -10.26
C ILE A 37 21.45 7.54 -11.24
N LYS A 38 21.96 8.70 -10.82
CA LYS A 38 23.07 9.34 -11.53
C LYS A 38 24.29 8.42 -11.40
N PRO A 39 24.90 7.95 -12.50
CA PRO A 39 26.08 7.12 -12.39
C PRO A 39 27.19 7.95 -11.73
N PRO A 40 27.78 7.50 -10.61
CA PRO A 40 29.01 8.07 -10.13
C PRO A 40 30.12 7.73 -11.13
N GLU A 41 31.22 8.46 -11.09
CA GLU A 41 32.46 8.14 -11.81
C GLU A 41 33.07 6.79 -11.35
N CYS A 42 32.49 6.15 -10.33
CA CYS A 42 32.92 4.92 -9.70
C CYS A 42 32.03 3.71 -10.07
N ASN A 43 32.62 2.50 -10.04
CA ASN A 43 31.98 1.23 -10.43
C ASN A 43 30.87 0.73 -9.47
N SER A 44 30.64 1.40 -8.34
CA SER A 44 29.64 1.04 -7.33
C SER A 44 28.74 2.22 -6.98
N VAL A 45 27.42 1.98 -6.97
CA VAL A 45 26.43 2.97 -6.53
C VAL A 45 25.75 2.48 -5.26
N GLU A 46 25.77 3.33 -4.24
CA GLU A 46 25.03 3.09 -3.01
C GLU A 46 23.67 3.77 -3.08
N TYR A 47 22.63 3.00 -2.81
CA TYR A 47 21.26 3.49 -2.78
C TYR A 47 20.63 3.20 -1.43
N THR A 48 20.18 4.24 -0.74
CA THR A 48 19.51 4.11 0.55
C THR A 48 18.01 4.26 0.34
N VAL A 49 17.26 3.23 0.73
CA VAL A 49 15.80 3.25 0.80
C VAL A 49 15.42 3.48 2.25
N THR A 50 14.60 4.49 2.51
CA THR A 50 13.95 4.59 3.82
C THR A 50 12.69 3.75 3.80
N LEU A 51 12.71 2.64 4.54
CA LEU A 51 11.52 1.84 4.80
C LEU A 51 10.97 2.15 6.19
N PRO A 52 9.64 2.07 6.39
CA PRO A 52 9.07 2.01 7.73
C PRO A 52 9.60 0.80 8.53
N ARG A 53 9.36 0.80 9.83
CA ARG A 53 10.28 0.29 10.87
C ARG A 53 10.12 -1.20 11.25
N GLY A 54 11.13 -2.05 11.06
CA GLY A 54 11.23 -3.33 11.80
C GLY A 54 11.70 -4.57 11.03
N LYS A 55 11.54 -5.75 11.66
CA LYS A 55 11.91 -7.06 11.08
C LYS A 55 11.00 -7.45 9.92
N ALA A 56 9.71 -7.10 9.99
CA ALA A 56 8.72 -7.42 8.96
C ALA A 56 9.03 -6.66 7.65
N GLU A 57 9.46 -5.41 7.78
CA GLU A 57 9.83 -4.54 6.67
C GLU A 57 11.15 -4.97 6.04
N MET A 58 12.07 -5.52 6.82
CA MET A 58 13.28 -6.15 6.27
C MET A 58 12.94 -7.42 5.46
N LYS A 59 12.04 -8.28 5.96
CA LYS A 59 11.53 -9.45 5.21
C LYS A 59 10.89 -9.01 3.89
N ALA A 60 10.02 -8.00 3.94
CA ALA A 60 9.39 -7.42 2.76
C ALA A 60 10.41 -6.84 1.76
N ALA A 61 11.39 -6.08 2.25
CA ALA A 61 12.47 -5.53 1.43
C ALA A 61 13.27 -6.63 0.73
N THR A 62 13.65 -7.68 1.46
CA THR A 62 14.36 -8.83 0.90
C THR A 62 13.55 -9.52 -0.19
N ARG A 63 12.22 -9.68 -0.03
CA ARG A 63 11.36 -10.24 -1.07
C ARG A 63 11.32 -9.37 -2.34
N ILE A 64 11.18 -8.05 -2.19
CA ILE A 64 11.21 -7.14 -3.34
C ILE A 64 12.56 -7.19 -4.05
N ILE A 65 13.65 -7.26 -3.30
CA ILE A 65 14.99 -7.38 -3.89
C ILE A 65 15.18 -8.71 -4.60
N ALA A 66 14.78 -9.81 -3.97
CA ALA A 66 14.82 -11.13 -4.59
C ALA A 66 14.07 -11.09 -5.93
N TRP A 67 12.85 -10.53 -5.94
CA TRP A 67 12.08 -10.33 -7.15
C TRP A 67 12.82 -9.46 -8.18
N ILE A 68 13.45 -8.33 -7.82
CA ILE A 68 14.26 -7.51 -8.77
C ILE A 68 15.40 -8.35 -9.37
N THR A 69 16.06 -9.17 -8.56
CA THR A 69 17.24 -9.93 -8.99
C THR A 69 16.91 -11.13 -9.86
N THR A 70 15.77 -11.79 -9.64
CA THR A 70 15.40 -13.03 -10.34
C THR A 70 14.38 -12.83 -11.45
N ASN A 71 13.69 -11.69 -11.51
CA ASN A 71 12.69 -11.43 -12.54
C ASN A 71 13.37 -11.13 -13.89
N ASP A 72 12.83 -11.71 -14.95
CA ASP A 72 13.36 -11.56 -16.30
C ASP A 72 13.04 -10.15 -16.82
N ILE A 73 14.08 -9.41 -17.23
CA ILE A 73 13.92 -8.06 -17.79
C ILE A 73 13.17 -8.11 -19.13
N ASN A 74 13.32 -9.19 -19.90
CA ASN A 74 12.72 -9.33 -21.22
C ASN A 74 11.25 -9.78 -21.14
N ASN A 75 10.88 -10.48 -20.08
CA ASN A 75 9.51 -10.92 -19.83
C ASN A 75 9.14 -10.75 -18.34
N PRO A 76 8.96 -9.50 -17.89
CA PRO A 76 8.83 -9.20 -16.48
C PRO A 76 7.48 -9.59 -15.92
N LYS A 77 7.49 -10.40 -14.87
CA LYS A 77 6.29 -10.72 -14.08
C LYS A 77 5.96 -9.55 -13.16
N ARG A 78 4.69 -9.34 -12.84
CA ARG A 78 4.27 -8.37 -11.81
C ARG A 78 4.45 -8.96 -10.41
N LEU A 79 4.51 -8.10 -9.40
CA LEU A 79 4.36 -8.55 -8.01
C LEU A 79 2.94 -9.10 -7.80
N ASN A 80 2.83 -10.28 -7.18
CA ASN A 80 1.60 -10.98 -6.87
C ASN A 80 1.77 -11.67 -5.51
N PRO A 81 0.76 -11.67 -4.62
CA PRO A 81 0.79 -12.38 -3.33
C PRO A 81 1.29 -13.83 -3.41
N ASP A 82 0.79 -14.61 -4.36
CA ASP A 82 1.07 -16.04 -4.52
C ASP A 82 2.55 -16.31 -4.81
N ASN A 83 3.18 -15.42 -5.60
CA ASN A 83 4.59 -15.53 -5.95
C ASN A 83 5.53 -15.08 -4.81
N LEU A 84 4.98 -14.41 -3.79
CA LEU A 84 5.74 -13.80 -2.71
C LEU A 84 5.52 -14.50 -1.36
N ASP A 85 4.71 -15.57 -1.34
CA ASP A 85 4.42 -16.36 -0.15
C ASP A 85 3.89 -15.47 0.99
N ILE A 86 2.83 -14.72 0.69
CA ILE A 86 2.19 -13.76 1.59
C ILE A 86 0.87 -14.36 2.08
N GLU A 87 0.81 -14.68 3.36
CA GLU A 87 -0.36 -15.31 3.99
C GLU A 87 -1.15 -14.33 4.89
N GLU A 88 -0.46 -13.35 5.46
CA GLU A 88 -1.02 -12.42 6.46
C GLU A 88 -1.15 -11.00 5.90
N PHE A 89 -2.14 -10.26 6.42
CA PHE A 89 -2.47 -8.92 5.94
C PHE A 89 -1.36 -7.89 6.21
N ASP A 90 -0.71 -7.97 7.36
CA ASP A 90 0.41 -7.11 7.70
C ASP A 90 1.60 -7.34 6.76
N ASP A 91 1.90 -8.60 6.43
CA ASP A 91 2.96 -8.96 5.48
C ASP A 91 2.65 -8.41 4.07
N LEU A 92 1.38 -8.47 3.66
CA LEU A 92 0.90 -7.88 2.41
C LEU A 92 1.13 -6.36 2.35
N VAL A 93 0.75 -5.64 3.42
CA VAL A 93 0.94 -4.19 3.52
C VAL A 93 2.42 -3.84 3.50
N ASN A 94 3.25 -4.58 4.23
CA ASN A 94 4.70 -4.38 4.29
C ASN A 94 5.38 -4.58 2.93
N VAL A 95 5.00 -5.63 2.19
CA VAL A 95 5.51 -5.87 0.83
C VAL A 95 5.10 -4.75 -0.12
N TYR A 96 3.84 -4.32 -0.07
CA TYR A 96 3.37 -3.23 -0.92
C TYR A 96 4.06 -1.90 -0.58
N ALA A 97 4.28 -1.63 0.71
CA ALA A 97 5.05 -0.49 1.19
C ALA A 97 6.50 -0.53 0.72
N ALA A 98 7.15 -1.70 0.80
CA ALA A 98 8.52 -1.88 0.34
C ALA A 98 8.67 -1.62 -1.16
N ALA A 99 7.73 -2.11 -1.96
CA ALA A 99 7.70 -1.82 -3.39
C ALA A 99 7.46 -0.32 -3.67
N GLY A 100 6.69 0.36 -2.82
CA GLY A 100 6.49 1.80 -2.82
C GLY A 100 7.79 2.58 -2.59
N ALA A 101 8.50 2.27 -1.51
CA ALA A 101 9.73 2.97 -1.13
C ALA A 101 10.89 2.72 -2.11
N MET A 102 10.98 1.51 -2.68
CA MET A 102 11.92 1.20 -3.77
C MET A 102 11.49 1.76 -5.13
N GLN A 103 10.39 2.52 -5.16
CA GLN A 103 9.78 3.11 -6.35
C GLN A 103 9.65 2.12 -7.51
N ILE A 104 9.24 0.88 -7.23
CA ILE A 104 8.93 -0.10 -8.27
C ILE A 104 7.88 0.52 -9.18
N LYS A 105 8.14 0.57 -10.49
CA LYS A 105 7.26 1.20 -11.47
C LYS A 105 5.86 0.61 -11.34
N ARG A 106 4.83 1.45 -11.47
CA ARG A 106 3.43 1.05 -11.24
C ARG A 106 3.03 -0.19 -12.03
N GLN A 107 3.47 -0.30 -13.29
CA GLN A 107 3.19 -1.46 -14.15
C GLN A 107 3.70 -2.81 -13.60
N PHE A 108 4.66 -2.79 -12.68
CA PHE A 108 5.26 -3.97 -12.04
C PHE A 108 4.90 -4.12 -10.57
N ARG A 109 4.55 -3.03 -9.89
CA ARG A 109 4.18 -3.03 -8.46
C ARG A 109 2.96 -3.92 -8.16
N GLY A 110 2.20 -4.27 -9.19
CA GLY A 110 1.09 -5.21 -9.11
C GLY A 110 -0.17 -4.52 -8.62
N ASP A 111 -1.16 -4.39 -9.50
CA ASP A 111 -2.51 -3.99 -9.08
C ASP A 111 -3.12 -5.05 -8.15
N GLU A 112 -2.67 -6.30 -8.22
CA GLU A 112 -3.14 -7.40 -7.38
C GLU A 112 -2.83 -7.18 -5.90
N LEU A 113 -1.58 -6.84 -5.53
CA LEU A 113 -1.24 -6.51 -4.13
C LEU A 113 -2.15 -5.39 -3.59
N ARG A 114 -2.32 -4.34 -4.39
CA ARG A 114 -3.15 -3.19 -4.06
C ARG A 114 -4.63 -3.58 -3.91
N ASN A 115 -5.14 -4.41 -4.81
CA ASN A 115 -6.53 -4.85 -4.82
C ASN A 115 -6.83 -5.76 -3.62
N THR A 116 -5.92 -6.67 -3.26
CA THR A 116 -6.08 -7.51 -2.07
C THR A 116 -6.16 -6.66 -0.80
N ILE A 117 -5.31 -5.62 -0.67
CA ILE A 117 -5.40 -4.68 0.45
C ILE A 117 -6.74 -3.93 0.43
N TYR A 118 -7.18 -3.47 -0.75
CA TYR A 118 -8.46 -2.77 -0.90
C TYR A 118 -9.65 -3.63 -0.46
N GLU A 119 -9.71 -4.89 -0.92
CA GLU A 119 -10.79 -5.82 -0.57
C GLU A 119 -10.77 -6.15 0.93
N TYR A 120 -9.59 -6.34 1.52
CA TYR A 120 -9.45 -6.53 2.96
C TYR A 120 -10.08 -5.36 3.73
N ILE A 121 -9.70 -4.12 3.39
CA ILE A 121 -10.25 -2.90 4.02
C ILE A 121 -11.78 -2.86 3.92
N LYS A 122 -12.37 -3.38 2.84
CA LYS A 122 -13.82 -3.39 2.63
C LYS A 122 -14.55 -4.51 3.39
N SER A 123 -13.87 -5.62 3.65
CA SER A 123 -14.46 -6.85 4.17
C SER A 123 -14.82 -6.80 5.65
N SER A 124 -14.02 -6.11 6.47
CA SER A 124 -14.16 -6.09 7.94
C SER A 124 -13.93 -4.69 8.53
N PRO A 125 -14.34 -4.44 9.79
CA PRO A 125 -13.92 -3.25 10.52
C PRO A 125 -12.43 -3.34 10.84
N LEU A 126 -11.68 -2.29 10.51
CA LEU A 126 -10.25 -2.24 10.80
C LEU A 126 -9.99 -2.09 12.31
N SER A 127 -9.01 -2.83 12.82
CA SER A 127 -8.40 -2.58 14.13
C SER A 127 -7.59 -1.28 14.14
N TYR A 128 -7.15 -0.83 15.31
CA TYR A 128 -6.25 0.33 15.40
C TYR A 128 -4.93 0.08 14.66
N ASP A 129 -4.33 -1.09 14.87
CA ASP A 129 -3.01 -1.43 14.31
C ASP A 129 -3.06 -1.52 12.78
N GLU A 130 -4.11 -2.14 12.22
CA GLU A 130 -4.32 -2.19 10.76
C GLU A 130 -4.50 -0.79 10.16
N PHE A 131 -5.33 0.05 10.79
CA PHE A 131 -5.55 1.41 10.31
C PHE A 131 -4.25 2.23 10.36
N ALA A 132 -3.52 2.19 11.47
CA ALA A 132 -2.26 2.91 11.63
C ALA A 132 -1.22 2.44 10.61
N MET A 133 -1.11 1.14 10.39
CA MET A 133 -0.19 0.56 9.41
C MET A 133 -0.51 1.00 7.98
N ILE A 134 -1.78 0.93 7.56
CA ILE A 134 -2.19 1.43 6.25
C ILE A 134 -1.87 2.92 6.12
N PHE A 135 -2.22 3.72 7.15
CA PHE A 135 -2.05 5.15 7.12
C PHE A 135 -0.58 5.57 7.05
N ASP A 136 0.30 4.93 7.82
CA ASP A 136 1.71 5.30 7.89
C ASP A 136 2.52 4.72 6.72
N PHE A 137 2.28 3.47 6.34
CA PHE A 137 3.14 2.78 5.38
C PHE A 137 2.70 3.02 3.94
N LEU A 138 1.41 3.27 3.71
CA LEU A 138 0.84 3.42 2.38
C LEU A 138 0.53 4.87 2.00
N ARG A 139 1.20 5.85 2.64
CA ARG A 139 1.03 7.29 2.31
C ARG A 139 1.26 7.64 0.85
N PHE A 140 2.08 6.85 0.14
CA PHE A 140 2.29 7.03 -1.30
C PHE A 140 1.07 6.62 -2.14
N ASP A 141 0.16 5.80 -1.62
CA ASP A 141 -1.12 5.44 -2.24
C ASP A 141 -2.28 6.07 -1.46
N PHE A 142 -2.52 7.35 -1.77
CA PHE A 142 -3.63 8.12 -1.18
C PHE A 142 -5.00 7.45 -1.38
N GLY A 143 -5.16 6.62 -2.41
CA GLY A 143 -6.41 5.89 -2.68
C GLY A 143 -6.71 4.86 -1.60
N LEU A 144 -5.72 4.07 -1.18
CA LEU A 144 -5.88 3.09 -0.10
C LEU A 144 -6.07 3.77 1.26
N VAL A 145 -5.26 4.79 1.57
CA VAL A 145 -5.39 5.55 2.82
C VAL A 145 -6.78 6.17 2.94
N LYS A 146 -7.26 6.83 1.88
CA LYS A 146 -8.62 7.38 1.84
C LYS A 146 -9.68 6.29 1.99
N THR A 147 -9.47 5.12 1.40
CA THR A 147 -10.41 4.00 1.52
C THR A 147 -10.52 3.52 2.96
N ALA A 148 -9.41 3.38 3.68
CA ALA A 148 -9.38 3.02 5.10
C ALA A 148 -10.10 4.07 5.97
N MET A 149 -9.82 5.35 5.74
CA MET A 149 -10.50 6.47 6.40
C MET A 149 -12.02 6.43 6.19
N HIS A 150 -12.46 6.22 4.95
CA HIS A 150 -13.87 6.05 4.62
C HIS A 150 -14.50 4.85 5.31
N GLN A 151 -13.80 3.72 5.39
CA GLN A 151 -14.33 2.52 6.03
C GLN A 151 -14.51 2.73 7.54
N VAL A 152 -13.53 3.32 8.22
CA VAL A 152 -13.61 3.64 9.66
C VAL A 152 -14.82 4.52 9.96
N ILE A 153 -15.02 5.59 9.19
CA ILE A 153 -16.15 6.51 9.39
C ILE A 153 -17.48 5.86 9.03
N PHE A 154 -17.54 5.10 7.94
CA PHE A 154 -18.73 4.35 7.59
C PHE A 154 -19.13 3.36 8.70
N GLY A 155 -18.13 2.65 9.26
CA GLY A 155 -18.31 1.76 10.39
C GLY A 155 -18.82 2.46 11.65
N LYS A 156 -18.22 3.61 12.00
CA LYS A 156 -18.67 4.50 13.09
C LYS A 156 -20.15 4.87 12.94
N ILE A 157 -20.57 5.34 11.76
CA ILE A 157 -21.95 5.78 11.49
C ILE A 157 -22.92 4.60 11.59
N LYS A 158 -22.54 3.43 11.06
CA LYS A 158 -23.39 2.24 11.08
C LYS A 158 -23.51 1.60 12.46
N GLY A 159 -22.49 1.73 13.30
CA GLY A 159 -22.46 1.12 14.63
C GLY A 159 -22.46 -0.42 14.60
N GLY A 160 -22.68 -1.02 15.77
CA GLY A 160 -22.73 -2.48 15.94
C GLY A 160 -21.43 -3.17 15.50
N LEU A 161 -21.57 -4.34 14.86
CA LEU A 161 -20.43 -5.14 14.35
C LEU A 161 -19.62 -4.45 13.25
N LYS A 162 -20.09 -3.34 12.68
CA LYS A 162 -19.34 -2.56 11.68
C LYS A 162 -18.47 -1.48 12.31
N CYS A 163 -18.68 -1.17 13.58
CA CYS A 163 -17.89 -0.16 14.27
C CYS A 163 -16.46 -0.69 14.49
N PRO A 164 -15.42 0.08 14.15
CA PRO A 164 -14.05 -0.28 14.48
C PRO A 164 -13.91 -0.57 15.98
N PRO A 165 -13.31 -1.70 16.39
CA PRO A 165 -13.26 -2.12 17.78
C PRO A 165 -12.54 -1.10 18.67
N GLU A 166 -11.58 -0.36 18.12
CA GLU A 166 -10.75 0.61 18.83
C GLU A 166 -10.90 2.03 18.30
N LEU A 167 -12.13 2.43 17.92
CA LEU A 167 -12.43 3.72 17.31
C LEU A 167 -11.82 4.92 18.07
N ASN A 168 -11.80 4.89 19.40
CA ASN A 168 -11.22 5.97 20.20
C ASN A 168 -9.69 6.10 20.02
N LYS A 169 -8.96 4.98 19.85
CA LYS A 169 -7.53 5.01 19.56
C LYS A 169 -7.27 5.54 18.15
N ILE A 170 -8.08 5.09 17.17
CA ILE A 170 -8.02 5.57 15.79
C ILE A 170 -8.28 7.08 15.73
N LYS A 171 -9.28 7.59 16.46
CA LYS A 171 -9.56 9.02 16.55
C LYS A 171 -8.35 9.80 17.08
N ARG A 172 -7.80 9.40 18.22
CA ARG A 172 -6.61 10.07 18.80
C ARG A 172 -5.41 10.04 17.85
N PHE A 173 -5.21 8.93 17.16
CA PHE A 173 -4.17 8.82 16.13
C PHE A 173 -4.38 9.81 14.99
N CYS A 174 -5.60 9.94 14.47
CA CYS A 174 -5.95 10.91 13.44
C CYS A 174 -5.80 12.36 13.91
N GLU A 175 -6.11 12.65 15.17
CA GLU A 175 -5.88 13.97 15.78
C GLU A 175 -4.37 14.28 15.86
N ASN A 176 -3.56 13.33 16.33
CA ASN A 176 -2.10 13.47 16.40
C ASN A 176 -1.43 13.64 15.01
N HIS A 177 -2.07 13.13 13.95
CA HIS A 177 -1.62 13.26 12.58
C HIS A 177 -2.29 14.41 11.81
N SER A 178 -3.10 15.24 12.49
CA SER A 178 -3.82 16.37 11.88
C SER A 178 -4.69 15.97 10.67
N VAL A 179 -5.27 14.76 10.69
CA VAL A 179 -6.17 14.25 9.63
C VAL A 179 -7.59 14.02 10.10
N TRP A 180 -7.90 14.30 11.37
CA TRP A 180 -9.25 14.13 11.90
C TRP A 180 -10.27 15.03 11.20
N GLU A 181 -9.90 16.25 10.82
CA GLU A 181 -10.79 17.14 10.07
C GLU A 181 -11.20 16.52 8.72
N ASN A 182 -10.26 15.88 8.02
CA ASN A 182 -10.56 15.14 6.79
C ASN A 182 -11.54 13.98 7.04
N MET A 183 -11.43 13.30 8.20
CA MET A 183 -12.38 12.27 8.61
C MET A 183 -13.79 12.83 8.81
N MET A 184 -13.93 14.04 9.37
CA MET A 184 -15.23 14.69 9.57
C MET A 184 -15.86 15.15 8.25
N VAL A 185 -15.05 15.58 7.27
CA VAL A 185 -15.54 15.85 5.92
C VAL A 185 -16.13 14.57 5.28
N ILE A 186 -15.44 13.45 5.43
CA ILE A 186 -15.93 12.14 4.96
C ILE A 186 -17.25 11.77 5.64
N GLU A 187 -17.36 11.99 6.96
CA GLU A 187 -18.58 11.73 7.73
C GLU A 187 -19.77 12.53 7.19
N ALA A 188 -19.59 13.84 6.99
CA ALA A 188 -20.63 14.70 6.42
C ALA A 188 -21.09 14.20 5.04
N GLN A 189 -20.16 13.83 4.16
CA GLN A 189 -20.46 13.30 2.83
C GLN A 189 -21.23 11.98 2.87
N ILE A 190 -20.90 11.09 3.82
CA ILE A 190 -21.61 9.81 3.97
C ILE A 190 -23.03 10.06 4.49
N LEU A 191 -23.20 10.91 5.50
CA LEU A 191 -24.52 11.25 6.05
C LEU A 191 -25.41 11.91 4.98
N GLU A 192 -24.87 12.82 4.17
CA GLU A 192 -25.60 13.45 3.06
C GLU A 192 -26.04 12.42 2.02
N LYS A 193 -25.20 11.44 1.68
CA LYS A 193 -25.56 10.34 0.76
C LYS A 193 -26.62 9.41 1.33
N MET A 194 -26.63 9.22 2.66
CA MET A 194 -27.60 8.37 3.34
C MET A 194 -28.96 9.03 3.52
N SER A 195 -29.02 10.37 3.59
CA SER A 195 -30.27 11.13 3.71
C SER A 195 -31.00 11.34 2.38
N LYS A 196 -30.30 11.26 1.24
CA LYS A 196 -30.92 11.31 -0.09
C LYS A 196 -31.70 10.01 -0.37
N PRO A 197 -33.01 10.07 -0.67
CA PRO A 197 -33.76 8.87 -1.06
C PRO A 197 -33.11 8.27 -2.31
N LYS A 198 -32.81 6.96 -2.28
CA LYS A 198 -32.45 6.23 -3.49
C LYS A 198 -33.62 6.39 -4.45
N LYS A 199 -33.45 7.13 -5.55
CA LYS A 199 -34.36 7.05 -6.69
C LYS A 199 -34.40 5.56 -7.05
N LYS A 200 -35.50 4.89 -6.71
CA LYS A 200 -35.80 3.58 -7.30
C LYS A 200 -35.85 3.85 -8.79
N GLU A 201 -34.93 3.27 -9.55
CA GLU A 201 -35.17 2.96 -10.95
C GLU A 201 -36.33 1.96 -10.96
N THR A 202 -37.53 2.51 -10.92
CA THR A 202 -38.74 1.80 -11.33
C THR A 202 -38.60 1.63 -12.84
N LEU A 203 -37.92 0.56 -13.27
CA LEU A 203 -38.15 0.02 -14.61
C LEU A 203 -39.63 -0.33 -14.65
N SER A 204 -40.42 0.48 -15.37
CA SER A 204 -41.82 0.16 -15.62
C SER A 204 -41.88 -1.14 -16.40
N VAL A 205 -42.72 -2.05 -15.94
CA VAL A 205 -43.04 -3.33 -16.57
C VAL A 205 -43.99 -3.10 -17.76
N GLU A 206 -43.84 -2.00 -18.50
CA GLU A 206 -44.77 -1.61 -19.58
C GLU A 206 -44.35 -2.06 -20.99
N GLU A 207 -43.23 -2.78 -21.15
CA GLU A 207 -42.84 -3.37 -22.44
C GLU A 207 -43.10 -4.88 -22.56
N ALA A 208 -43.75 -5.51 -21.57
CA ALA A 208 -44.01 -6.96 -21.58
C ALA A 208 -45.38 -7.40 -22.14
N THR A 209 -46.15 -6.52 -22.79
CA THR A 209 -47.47 -6.89 -23.36
C THR A 209 -47.74 -6.33 -24.76
N ARG A 210 -46.71 -6.23 -25.60
CA ARG A 210 -46.86 -6.01 -27.04
C ARG A 210 -46.02 -7.00 -27.84
N ILE A 211 -46.40 -8.27 -27.80
CA ILE A 211 -46.22 -9.23 -28.90
C ILE A 211 -47.49 -10.09 -28.95
#